data_AF-A0AAV1LVD3-F1
#
_entry.id   AF-A0AAV1LVD3-F1
#
_cell.length_a   1.000
_cell.length_b   1.000
_cell.length_c   1.000
_cell.angle_alpha   90.00
_cell.angle_beta   90.00
_cell.angle_gamma   90.00
#
_symmetry.space_group_name_H-M   'P 1'
#
loop_
_entity.id
_entity.type
_entity.pdbx_description
1 polymer ?
#
loop_
_entity_poly.entity_id
_entity_poly.type
_entity_poly.pdbx_seq_one_letter_code
_entity_poly.pdbx_strand_id
1 'polypeptide(L)' 'MTEKEYPLLFKTSLLKLLPFASTYLCETAFSTLTAIKTKYRSRLNVEPDLRVSVSDNISPRINILTASVQAQGSH' A
#
# COMPACT_ATOMS: atom_id res chain seq x y z
N MET A 1 -9.19 20.58 11.84
CA MET A 1 -9.37 19.39 12.69
C MET A 1 -8.44 19.55 13.88
N THR A 2 -8.97 19.94 15.04
CA THR A 2 -8.13 20.29 16.22
C THR A 2 -8.05 19.11 17.20
N GLU A 3 -6.90 18.95 17.86
CA GLU A 3 -6.68 17.90 18.87
C GLU A 3 -7.70 17.94 20.00
N LYS A 4 -8.15 19.15 20.38
CA LYS A 4 -9.14 19.35 21.44
C LYS A 4 -10.54 18.86 21.07
N GLU A 5 -10.90 18.90 19.79
CA GLU A 5 -12.25 18.58 19.32
C GLU A 5 -12.38 17.10 18.95
N TYR A 6 -11.31 16.49 18.41
CA TYR A 6 -11.29 15.07 18.03
C TYR A 6 -9.95 14.40 18.41
N PRO A 7 -9.67 14.22 19.71
CA PRO A 7 -8.36 13.75 20.18
C PRO A 7 -8.00 12.37 19.63
N LEU A 8 -8.96 11.44 19.54
CA LEU A 8 -8.74 10.10 19.02
C LEU A 8 -8.47 10.10 17.50
N LEU A 9 -9.23 10.89 16.76
CA LEU A 9 -9.08 10.99 15.30
C LEU A 9 -7.77 11.67 14.93
N PHE A 10 -7.41 12.74 15.65
CA PHE A 10 -6.15 13.48 15.49
C PHE A 10 -4.94 12.60 15.79
N LYS A 11 -4.96 11.85 16.90
CA LYS A 11 -3.90 10.90 17.25
C LYS A 11 -3.75 9.80 16.19
N THR A 12 -4.86 9.27 15.70
CA THR A 12 -4.87 8.24 14.65
C THR A 12 -4.38 8.79 13.30
N SER A 13 -4.75 10.02 12.94
CA SER A 13 -4.24 10.66 11.72
C SER A 13 -2.76 10.94 11.82
N LEU A 14 -2.26 11.41 12.97
CA LEU A 14 -0.83 11.62 13.20
C LEU A 14 -0.05 10.32 13.08
N LEU A 15 -0.51 9.22 13.69
CA LEU A 15 0.16 7.92 13.56
C LEU A 15 0.19 7.40 12.11
N LYS A 16 -0.79 7.76 11.29
CA LYS A 16 -0.80 7.43 9.85
C LYS A 16 0.05 8.37 9.00
N LEU A 17 0.14 9.66 9.39
CA LEU A 17 0.92 10.67 8.68
C LEU A 17 2.41 10.65 9.07
N LEU A 18 2.75 10.25 10.30
CA LEU A 18 4.12 10.20 10.82
C LEU A 18 5.06 9.35 9.96
N PRO A 19 4.67 8.13 9.52
CA PRO A 19 5.45 7.37 8.56
C PRO A 19 5.63 8.12 7.24
N PHE A 20 4.59 8.82 6.77
CA PHE A 20 4.64 9.64 5.55
C PHE A 20 5.52 10.90 5.68
N ALA A 21 5.67 11.45 6.89
CA ALA A 21 6.57 12.57 7.16
C ALA A 21 8.05 12.15 7.13
N SER A 22 8.34 10.85 7.27
CA SER A 22 9.66 10.35 6.91
C SER A 22 9.81 10.42 5.39
N THR A 23 10.74 11.26 4.93
CA THR A 23 10.97 11.53 3.50
C THR A 23 11.10 10.24 2.70
N TYR A 24 11.75 9.23 3.29
CA TYR A 24 11.96 7.91 2.70
C TYR A 24 10.68 7.17 2.32
N LEU A 25 9.67 7.10 3.20
CA LEU A 25 8.42 6.38 2.88
C LEU A 25 7.60 7.13 1.83
N CYS A 26 7.64 8.46 1.84
CA CYS A 26 7.03 9.29 0.79
C CYS A 26 7.70 9.06 -0.57
N GLU A 27 9.03 9.15 -0.62
CA GLU A 27 9.84 8.89 -1.82
C GLU A 27 9.65 7.46 -2.35
N THR A 28 9.61 6.49 -1.44
CA THR A 28 9.36 5.08 -1.78
C THR A 28 7.96 4.93 -2.37
N ALA A 29 6.92 5.45 -1.71
CA ALA A 29 5.55 5.36 -2.20
C ALA A 29 5.37 6.01 -3.58
N PHE A 30 5.95 7.19 -3.81
CA PHE A 30 5.89 7.85 -5.13
C PHE A 30 6.68 7.11 -6.21
N SER A 31 7.85 6.56 -5.87
CA SER A 31 8.64 5.73 -6.79
C SER A 31 7.88 4.46 -7.17
N THR A 32 7.26 3.81 -6.19
CA THR A 32 6.46 2.60 -6.43
C THR A 32 5.20 2.90 -7.24
N LEU A 33 4.52 4.00 -6.96
CA LEU A 33 3.38 4.47 -7.76
C LEU A 33 3.78 4.67 -9.22
N THR A 34 4.92 5.30 -9.46
CA THR A 34 5.47 5.52 -10.80
C THR A 34 5.76 4.19 -11.51
N ALA A 35 6.39 3.24 -10.81
CA ALA A 35 6.66 1.90 -11.33
C ALA A 35 5.38 1.12 -11.65
N ILE A 36 4.36 1.17 -10.79
CA ILE A 36 3.07 0.51 -11.00
C ILE A 36 2.40 1.05 -12.27
N LYS A 37 2.31 2.39 -12.40
CA LYS A 37 1.65 3.04 -13.54
C LYS A 37 2.36 2.84 -14.88
N THR A 38 3.69 2.67 -14.88
CA THR A 38 4.49 2.61 -16.11
C THR A 38 4.89 1.19 -16.53
N LYS A 39 5.21 0.29 -15.59
CA LYS A 39 5.88 -0.99 -15.88
C LYS A 39 5.01 -2.23 -15.67
N TYR A 40 4.16 -2.24 -14.64
CA TYR A 40 3.48 -3.48 -14.20
C TYR A 40 2.04 -3.63 -14.69
N ARG A 41 1.30 -2.52 -14.85
CA ARG A 41 0.06 -2.38 -15.66
C ARG A 41 -0.58 -1.03 -15.29
N SER A 42 -0.94 -0.22 -16.28
CA SER A 42 -1.79 0.97 -16.09
C SER A 42 -3.22 0.55 -15.75
N ARG A 43 -3.46 0.17 -14.48
CA ARG A 43 -4.80 -0.07 -13.94
C ARG A 43 -5.41 1.26 -13.49
N LEU A 44 -6.73 1.38 -13.63
CA LEU A 44 -7.47 2.57 -13.19
C LEU A 44 -7.39 2.76 -11.66
N ASN A 45 -7.31 1.67 -10.89
CA ASN A 45 -7.16 1.70 -9.44
C ASN A 45 -5.82 1.08 -9.01
N VAL A 46 -4.94 1.90 -8.45
CA VAL A 46 -3.58 1.54 -8.00
C VAL A 46 -3.43 1.48 -6.48
N GLU A 47 -4.44 1.93 -5.73
CA GLU A 47 -4.42 1.90 -4.26
C GLU A 47 -4.10 0.52 -3.66
N PRO A 48 -4.73 -0.60 -4.09
CA PRO A 48 -4.46 -1.90 -3.46
C PRO A 48 -3.02 -2.34 -3.69
N ASP A 49 -2.48 -2.11 -4.89
CA ASP A 49 -1.11 -2.50 -5.25
C ASP A 49 -0.10 -1.64 -4.46
N LEU A 50 -0.34 -0.32 -4.39
CA LEU A 50 0.50 0.61 -3.63
C LEU A 50 0.48 0.32 -2.11
N ARG A 51 -0.69 -0.03 -1.56
CA ARG A 51 -0.84 -0.35 -0.14
C ARG A 51 -0.01 -1.57 0.24
N VAL A 52 -0.04 -2.63 -0.57
CA VAL A 52 0.75 -3.84 -0.33
C VAL A 52 2.24 -3.54 -0.47
N SER A 53 2.64 -2.76 -1.47
CA SER A 53 4.05 -2.50 -1.74
C SER A 53 4.74 -1.58 -0.73
N VAL A 54 4.01 -0.65 -0.09
CA VAL A 54 4.55 0.30 0.90
C VAL A 54 4.45 -0.26 2.34
N SER A 55 3.80 -1.42 2.53
CA SER A 55 3.64 -2.02 3.85
C SER A 55 4.85 -2.89 4.23
N ASP A 56 5.69 -2.41 5.15
CA ASP A 56 6.86 -3.17 5.65
C ASP A 56 6.50 -4.47 6.42
N ASN A 57 5.29 -4.56 6.98
CA ASN A 57 4.87 -5.67 7.85
C ASN A 57 3.84 -6.62 7.22
N ILE A 58 3.51 -6.46 5.94
CA ILE A 58 2.51 -7.29 5.26
C ILE A 58 3.20 -8.17 4.24
N SER A 59 3.51 -9.41 4.64
CA SER A 59 3.98 -10.42 3.68
C SER A 59 2.78 -10.94 2.86
N PRO A 60 2.89 -10.99 1.53
CA PRO A 60 1.81 -11.48 0.69
C PRO A 60 1.63 -12.99 0.94
N ARG A 61 0.39 -13.40 1.22
CA ARG A 61 0.02 -14.81 1.46
C ARG A 61 -0.12 -15.59 0.14
N ILE A 62 0.88 -15.49 -0.74
CA ILE A 62 0.85 -16.05 -2.10
C ILE A 62 0.54 -17.54 -2.06
N ASN A 63 1.17 -18.29 -1.15
CA ASN A 63 0.97 -19.74 -1.01
C ASN A 63 -0.50 -20.13 -0.75
N ILE A 64 -1.23 -19.32 0.01
CA ILE A 64 -2.65 -19.58 0.30
C ILE A 64 -3.51 -19.23 -0.92
N LEU A 65 -3.19 -18.12 -1.59
CA LEU A 65 -3.89 -17.70 -2.79
C LEU A 65 -3.71 -18.73 -3.92
N THR A 66 -2.49 -19.21 -4.14
CA THR A 66 -2.19 -20.20 -5.19
C THR A 66 -2.77 -21.57 -4.88
N ALA A 67 -2.86 -21.97 -3.60
CA ALA A 67 -3.52 -23.21 -3.21
C ALA A 67 -5.04 -23.20 -3.47
N SER A 68 -5.67 -22.02 -3.45
CA SER A 68 -7.11 -21.85 -3.69
C SER A 68 -7.49 -21.66 -5.16
N VAL A 69 -6.52 -21.54 -6.06
CA VAL A 69 -6.74 -21.26 -7.49
C VAL A 69 -6.31 -22.47 -8.31
N GLN A 70 -7.20 -22.96 -9.16
CA GLN A 70 -6.87 -24.03 -10.11
C GLN A 70 -5.87 -23.51 -11.15
N ALA A 71 -4.69 -24.14 -11.23
CA ALA A 71 -3.69 -23.81 -12.23
C ALA A 71 -4.27 -24.01 -13.64
N GLN A 72 -4.30 -22.94 -14.44
CA GLN A 72 -4.69 -22.98 -15.85
C GLN A 72 -3.44 -23.34 -16.67
N GLY A 73 -3.22 -24.64 -16.88
CA GLY A 73 -2.03 -25.18 -17.57
C GLY A 73 -2.05 -25.04 -19.10
N SER A 74 -2.75 -24.07 -19.66
CA SER A 74 -2.89 -23.91 -21.11
C SER A 74 -1.78 -23.07 -21.75
N HIS A 75 -0.57 -23.05 -21.18
CA HIS A 75 0.60 -22.38 -21.75
C HIS A 75 1.85 -23.25 -21.59
#